data_AF-A0A7J9EY26-F1
#
_entry.id   AF-A0A7J9EY26-F1
#
_cell.length_a   1.000
_cell.length_b   1.000
_cell.length_c   1.000
_cell.angle_alpha   90.00
_cell.angle_beta   90.00
_cell.angle_gamma   90.00
#
_symmetry.space_group_name_H-M   'P 1'
#
loop_
_entity.id
_entity.type
_entity.pdbx_description
1 polymer ?
#
loop_
_entity_poly.entity_id
_entity_poly.type
_entity_poly.pdbx_seq_one_letter_code
_entity_poly.pdbx_strand_id
1 'polypeptide(L)'
;MSKNLIQFLLLVSLALSSSCSAVKVEYDANAIIIDGQRKIMNVASIHYPRSTEQMWPDLIMKAKDGGIGAIETYIFWDVHEARHRQGTWNFIKFFQLVHEAGLYGIIRIGPYHSRRNHLEIQKEMETFTTKIVNKVKVDKLFAPQGGPIIVAQIENEYGNIMKGYGAAGKKYIEWCAKMAVAQNISVPPMINTCNGFYCDNFKPNNLKKSENVDRELDRMYHGGTKPGCTSDGLYITASYDYDAPLDEFGNQFAKQANGLQLVNGDDYSFEFEKPVSLEPGANTISLLSATIGLPNYGFKYDMKPTGLVGGAVLLINPAKNMIGLTPNTWSYGVGLDGELSQRLFDPKSPNGNVFKAGQVPTGRPMFWYKAAMGTEPVVVDLLGMGKGHAWVNGKSIGRYWPAQIADSKYCSNICDYRSHYKK
;
A
#
# COMPACT_ATOMS: atom_id res chain seq x y z
N MET A 1 59.09 20.57 -9.69
CA MET A 1 58.62 19.36 -8.96
C MET A 1 58.73 18.16 -9.89
N SER A 2 59.32 17.05 -9.46
CA SER A 2 59.44 15.84 -10.29
C SER A 2 58.06 15.24 -10.55
N LYS A 3 57.85 14.63 -11.73
CA LYS A 3 56.57 13.96 -12.10
C LYS A 3 56.10 12.99 -11.02
N ASN A 4 57.04 12.31 -10.35
CA ASN A 4 56.75 11.37 -9.26
C ASN A 4 56.15 12.06 -8.02
N LEU A 5 56.53 13.30 -7.73
CA LEU A 5 55.99 14.04 -6.59
C LEU A 5 54.54 14.48 -6.83
N ILE A 6 54.21 14.86 -8.08
CA ILE A 6 52.83 15.22 -8.48
C ILE A 6 51.94 13.98 -8.46
N GLN A 7 52.44 12.84 -8.95
CA GLN A 7 51.70 11.58 -8.96
C GLN A 7 51.49 11.02 -7.55
N PHE A 8 52.48 11.17 -6.66
CA PHE A 8 52.35 10.82 -5.24
C PHE A 8 51.38 11.75 -4.50
N LEU A 9 51.42 13.07 -4.76
CA LEU A 9 50.45 14.01 -4.18
C LEU A 9 49.02 13.77 -4.68
N LEU A 10 48.84 13.39 -5.96
CA LEU A 10 47.54 12.97 -6.50
C LEU A 10 47.02 11.69 -5.85
N LEU A 11 47.88 10.67 -5.69
CA LEU A 11 47.52 9.42 -5.01
C LEU A 11 47.20 9.64 -3.52
N VAL A 12 47.94 10.51 -2.84
CA VAL A 12 47.67 10.88 -1.44
C VAL A 12 46.39 11.70 -1.32
N SER A 13 46.09 12.59 -2.29
CA SER A 13 44.82 13.33 -2.32
C SER A 13 43.61 12.43 -2.60
N LEU A 14 43.74 11.41 -3.47
CA LEU A 14 42.71 10.39 -3.70
C LEU A 14 42.55 9.43 -2.49
N ALA A 15 43.64 9.14 -1.79
CA ALA A 15 43.61 8.31 -0.58
C ALA A 15 43.01 9.06 0.62
N LEU A 16 43.20 10.37 0.72
CA LEU A 16 42.65 11.22 1.80
C LEU A 16 41.17 11.56 1.59
N SER A 17 40.64 11.50 0.37
CA SER A 17 39.21 11.71 0.09
C SER A 17 38.30 10.51 0.42
N SER A 18 38.86 9.38 0.88
CA SER A 18 38.09 8.18 1.25
C SER A 18 37.92 8.01 2.76
N SER A 19 37.90 9.12 3.49
CA SER A 19 37.47 9.12 4.89
C SER A 19 35.94 9.06 4.92
N CYS A 20 35.37 7.85 4.77
CA CYS A 20 33.94 7.61 4.94
C CYS A 20 33.60 7.82 6.43
N SER A 21 33.41 9.07 6.85
CA SER A 21 32.87 9.35 8.18
C SER A 21 31.41 8.89 8.17
N ALA A 22 31.01 8.14 9.20
CA ALA A 22 29.63 7.69 9.36
C ALA A 22 28.71 8.92 9.43
N VAL A 23 27.73 9.01 8.52
CA VAL A 23 26.78 10.14 8.50
C VAL A 23 26.03 10.16 9.83
N LYS A 24 26.14 11.25 10.57
CA LYS A 24 25.50 11.38 11.88
C LYS A 24 24.13 12.01 11.70
N VAL A 25 23.09 11.27 12.11
CA VAL A 25 21.70 11.75 12.07
C VAL A 25 21.20 12.02 13.49
N GLU A 26 20.87 13.28 13.75
CA GLU A 26 20.36 13.78 15.03
C GLU A 26 19.12 14.64 14.77
N TYR A 27 18.53 15.17 15.84
CA TYR A 27 17.46 16.17 15.73
C TYR A 27 17.51 17.09 16.95
N ASP A 28 16.97 18.30 16.78
CA ASP A 28 16.67 19.21 17.89
C ASP A 28 15.22 19.68 17.82
N ALA A 29 14.86 20.76 18.52
CA ALA A 29 13.51 21.32 18.49
C ALA A 29 13.09 21.86 17.11
N ASN A 30 14.05 22.16 16.23
CA ASN A 30 13.83 22.89 15.00
C ASN A 30 14.00 22.06 13.74
N ALA A 31 14.85 21.03 13.72
CA ALA A 31 15.08 20.26 12.49
C ALA A 31 15.73 18.90 12.77
N ILE A 32 15.70 18.03 11.76
CA ILE A 32 16.67 16.95 11.65
C ILE A 32 18.04 17.54 11.34
N ILE A 33 19.08 16.98 11.93
CA ILE A 33 20.46 17.40 11.79
C ILE A 33 21.20 16.25 11.11
N ILE A 34 21.78 16.52 9.94
CA ILE A 34 22.57 15.56 9.19
C ILE A 34 23.98 16.15 9.08
N ASP A 35 24.96 15.44 9.62
CA ASP A 35 26.37 15.88 9.69
C ASP A 35 26.54 17.29 10.29
N GLY A 36 25.83 17.52 11.40
CA GLY A 36 25.87 18.79 12.13
C GLY A 36 25.09 19.93 11.46
N GLN A 37 24.51 19.71 10.28
CA GLN A 37 23.72 20.71 9.56
C GLN A 37 22.23 20.46 9.73
N ARG A 38 21.49 21.47 10.20
CA ARG A 38 20.02 21.42 10.19
C ARG A 38 19.53 21.35 8.74
N LYS A 39 18.62 20.41 8.47
CA LYS A 39 18.00 20.24 7.16
C LYS A 39 16.49 20.46 7.25
N ILE A 40 15.99 21.26 6.33
CA ILE A 40 14.57 21.34 5.98
C ILE A 40 14.49 20.75 4.59
N MET A 41 13.63 19.76 4.39
CA MET A 41 13.56 19.02 3.14
C MET A 41 12.11 18.69 2.83
N ASN A 42 11.77 18.75 1.55
CA ASN A 42 10.49 18.28 1.04
C ASN A 42 10.56 16.77 0.87
N VAL A 43 9.51 16.09 1.32
CA VAL A 43 9.46 14.63 1.38
C VAL A 43 8.39 14.13 0.41
N ALA A 44 8.77 13.26 -0.50
CA ALA A 44 7.84 12.62 -1.43
C ALA A 44 7.45 11.23 -0.95
N SER A 45 6.16 10.94 -0.86
CA SER A 45 5.70 9.56 -0.66
C SER A 45 5.61 8.83 -2.01
N ILE A 46 6.40 7.77 -2.18
CA ILE A 46 6.40 6.89 -3.36
C ILE A 46 6.47 5.45 -2.88
N HIS A 47 5.41 4.67 -3.09
CA HIS A 47 5.34 3.29 -2.62
C HIS A 47 5.85 2.30 -3.68
N TYR A 48 6.98 1.64 -3.41
CA TYR A 48 7.63 0.73 -4.36
C TYR A 48 6.72 -0.39 -4.91
N PRO A 49 5.75 -0.99 -4.17
CA PRO A 49 4.89 -2.02 -4.76
C PRO A 49 3.81 -1.47 -5.69
N ARG A 50 3.62 -0.14 -5.75
CA ARG A 50 2.58 0.51 -6.55
C ARG A 50 3.05 0.99 -7.93
N SER A 51 4.32 0.72 -8.24
CA SER A 51 4.93 0.94 -9.55
C SER A 51 5.88 -0.20 -9.85
N THR A 52 6.26 -0.37 -11.12
CA THR A 52 7.18 -1.44 -11.52
C THR A 52 8.63 -1.05 -11.23
N GLU A 53 9.52 -2.04 -11.07
CA GLU A 53 10.95 -1.76 -10.85
C GLU A 53 11.59 -0.94 -11.99
N GLN A 54 11.01 -1.04 -13.20
CA GLN A 54 11.41 -0.29 -14.37
C GLN A 54 11.04 1.20 -14.28
N MET A 55 9.96 1.54 -13.56
CA MET A 55 9.51 2.91 -13.37
C MET A 55 10.29 3.62 -12.26
N TRP A 56 10.80 2.89 -11.25
CA TRP A 56 11.41 3.51 -10.07
C TRP A 56 12.51 4.53 -10.39
N PRO A 57 13.49 4.27 -11.28
CA PRO A 57 14.54 5.25 -11.56
C PRO A 57 13.98 6.58 -12.11
N ASP A 58 13.00 6.50 -13.02
CA ASP A 58 12.36 7.68 -13.62
C ASP A 58 11.53 8.46 -12.60
N LEU A 59 10.73 7.76 -11.79
CA LEU A 59 9.93 8.37 -10.71
C LEU A 59 10.82 9.09 -9.68
N ILE A 60 11.91 8.45 -9.26
CA ILE A 60 12.87 8.99 -8.29
C ILE A 60 13.55 10.24 -8.87
N MET A 61 13.96 10.20 -10.14
CA MET A 61 14.59 11.34 -10.80
C MET A 61 13.62 12.51 -10.98
N LYS A 62 12.37 12.26 -11.37
CA LYS A 62 11.33 13.29 -11.45
C LYS A 62 11.06 13.95 -10.10
N ALA A 63 11.05 13.17 -9.00
CA ALA A 63 10.95 13.71 -7.65
C ALA A 63 12.15 14.61 -7.31
N LYS A 64 13.38 14.15 -7.59
CA LYS A 64 14.60 14.94 -7.40
C LYS A 64 14.55 16.26 -8.17
N ASP A 65 14.18 16.22 -9.45
CA ASP A 65 14.07 17.40 -10.31
C ASP A 65 12.95 18.34 -9.85
N GLY A 66 11.91 17.79 -9.21
CA GLY A 66 10.84 18.52 -8.53
C GLY A 66 11.21 19.13 -7.18
N GLY A 67 12.48 19.07 -6.77
CA GLY A 67 12.99 19.70 -5.54
C GLY A 67 12.82 18.85 -4.27
N ILE A 68 12.51 17.56 -4.40
CA ILE A 68 12.38 16.64 -3.26
C ILE A 68 13.77 16.33 -2.68
N GLY A 69 13.87 16.35 -1.35
CA GLY A 69 15.11 16.03 -0.63
C GLY A 69 15.11 14.62 -0.02
N ALA A 70 13.95 14.02 0.20
CA ALA A 70 13.82 12.65 0.70
C ALA A 70 12.62 11.90 0.09
N ILE A 71 12.78 10.60 -0.11
CA ILE A 71 11.69 9.70 -0.51
C ILE A 71 11.28 8.84 0.68
N GLU A 72 9.98 8.75 0.88
CA GLU A 72 9.36 7.97 1.92
C GLU A 72 8.51 6.84 1.35
N THR A 73 8.60 5.66 1.98
CA THR A 73 7.73 4.54 1.68
C THR A 73 7.37 3.72 2.91
N TYR A 74 6.15 3.18 2.95
CA TYR A 74 5.80 2.08 3.83
C TYR A 74 6.52 0.78 3.47
N ILE A 75 6.71 -0.08 4.45
CA ILE A 75 6.98 -1.50 4.26
C ILE A 75 5.67 -2.28 4.30
N PHE A 76 5.40 -3.05 3.24
CA PHE A 76 4.15 -3.79 3.07
C PHE A 76 4.37 -5.23 3.54
N TRP A 77 4.03 -5.53 4.81
CA TRP A 77 4.24 -6.85 5.40
C TRP A 77 3.54 -7.96 4.60
N ASP A 78 2.30 -7.75 4.22
CA ASP A 78 1.51 -8.66 3.38
C ASP A 78 2.18 -8.99 2.03
N VAL A 79 2.88 -8.04 1.42
CA VAL A 79 3.67 -8.27 0.20
C VAL A 79 4.92 -9.10 0.50
N HIS A 80 5.61 -8.81 1.61
CA HIS A 80 6.88 -9.44 1.96
C HIS A 80 6.76 -10.76 2.72
N GLU A 81 5.57 -11.12 3.22
CA GLU A 81 5.28 -12.42 3.84
C GLU A 81 3.89 -12.93 3.44
N ALA A 82 3.56 -12.86 2.15
CA ALA A 82 2.33 -13.44 1.57
C ALA A 82 2.16 -14.94 1.92
N ARG A 83 3.29 -15.63 2.13
CA ARG A 83 3.36 -16.89 2.87
C ARG A 83 4.25 -16.66 4.08
N HIS A 84 3.84 -17.20 5.22
CA HIS A 84 4.55 -17.02 6.48
C HIS A 84 6.05 -17.27 6.34
N ARG A 85 6.84 -16.23 6.63
CA ARG A 85 8.32 -16.18 6.57
C ARG A 85 8.96 -16.29 5.19
N GLN A 86 8.19 -16.27 4.10
CA GLN A 86 8.70 -16.33 2.73
C GLN A 86 8.43 -15.01 2.00
N GLY A 87 9.46 -14.43 1.39
CA GLY A 87 9.29 -13.26 0.54
C GLY A 87 10.58 -12.72 -0.05
N THR A 88 10.41 -11.78 -0.97
CA THR A 88 11.46 -11.01 -1.63
C THR A 88 11.61 -9.66 -0.95
N TRP A 89 12.79 -9.03 -1.02
CA TRP A 89 13.09 -7.78 -0.31
C TRP A 89 13.42 -6.66 -1.30
N ASN A 90 12.56 -6.49 -2.31
CA ASN A 90 12.80 -5.53 -3.40
C ASN A 90 12.86 -4.06 -2.94
N PHE A 91 12.35 -3.74 -1.74
CA PHE A 91 12.54 -2.43 -1.12
C PHE A 91 14.03 -2.06 -0.90
N ILE A 92 14.92 -3.06 -0.78
CA ILE A 92 16.37 -2.83 -0.71
C ILE A 92 16.86 -2.16 -1.99
N LYS A 93 16.51 -2.73 -3.15
CA LYS A 93 16.81 -2.17 -4.47
C LYS A 93 16.20 -0.78 -4.64
N PHE A 94 14.98 -0.58 -4.16
CA PHE A 94 14.34 0.74 -4.20
C PHE A 94 15.17 1.80 -3.44
N PHE A 95 15.58 1.53 -2.20
CA PHE A 95 16.43 2.47 -1.45
C PHE A 95 17.83 2.61 -2.04
N GLN A 96 18.40 1.59 -2.68
CA GLN A 96 19.65 1.74 -3.43
C GLN A 96 19.50 2.77 -4.56
N LEU A 97 18.41 2.72 -5.33
CA LEU A 97 18.13 3.72 -6.37
C LEU A 97 17.90 5.12 -5.79
N VAL A 98 17.22 5.23 -4.64
CA VAL A 98 17.07 6.52 -3.91
C VAL A 98 18.44 7.09 -3.53
N HIS A 99 19.34 6.23 -3.04
CA HIS A 99 20.71 6.60 -2.69
C HIS A 99 21.54 7.03 -3.91
N GLU A 100 21.46 6.28 -5.00
CA GLU A 100 22.14 6.59 -6.27
C GLU A 100 21.68 7.93 -6.84
N ALA A 101 20.40 8.28 -6.66
CA ALA A 101 19.86 9.58 -7.03
C ALA A 101 20.34 10.71 -6.10
N GLY A 102 21.00 10.41 -4.98
CA GLY A 102 21.46 11.40 -4.00
C GLY A 102 20.35 11.97 -3.11
N LEU A 103 19.24 11.24 -2.96
CA LEU A 103 18.14 11.57 -2.08
C LEU A 103 18.25 10.82 -0.75
N TYR A 104 17.67 11.38 0.30
CA TYR A 104 17.50 10.65 1.57
C TYR A 104 16.29 9.71 1.52
N GLY A 105 16.28 8.74 2.43
CA GLY A 105 15.21 7.76 2.58
C GLY A 105 14.52 7.85 3.95
N ILE A 106 13.20 7.72 3.96
CA ILE A 106 12.41 7.52 5.18
C ILE A 106 11.68 6.18 5.05
N ILE A 107 11.96 5.26 5.98
CA ILE A 107 11.36 3.93 5.98
C ILE A 107 10.25 3.83 7.02
N ARG A 108 9.01 3.61 6.58
CA ARG A 108 7.88 3.43 7.49
C ARG A 108 7.57 1.96 7.62
N ILE A 109 8.24 1.29 8.56
CA ILE A 109 8.15 -0.15 8.73
C ILE A 109 6.74 -0.57 9.15
N GLY A 110 6.03 0.30 9.89
CA GLY A 110 4.83 -0.11 10.59
C GLY A 110 5.20 -1.21 11.60
N PRO A 111 4.47 -2.33 11.71
CA PRO A 111 3.16 -2.63 11.14
C PRO A 111 2.03 -2.27 12.10
N TYR A 112 0.97 -1.66 11.57
CA TYR A 112 -0.33 -1.76 12.21
C TYR A 112 -1.01 -3.03 11.70
N HIS A 113 -1.02 -4.08 12.51
CA HIS A 113 -1.81 -5.29 12.24
C HIS A 113 -2.51 -5.73 13.51
N SER A 114 -3.79 -6.10 13.40
CA SER A 114 -4.61 -6.54 14.51
C SER A 114 -5.14 -7.95 14.20
N ARG A 115 -4.90 -8.89 15.13
CA ARG A 115 -5.75 -10.06 15.45
C ARG A 115 -5.22 -10.86 16.64
N ARG A 116 -6.13 -11.15 17.59
CA ARG A 116 -6.13 -12.02 18.80
C ARG A 116 -4.80 -12.42 19.48
N ASN A 117 -4.82 -12.27 20.80
CA ASN A 117 -3.72 -12.43 21.76
C ASN A 117 -2.62 -11.37 21.63
N HIS A 118 -2.64 -10.40 22.54
CA HIS A 118 -1.72 -9.26 22.56
C HIS A 118 -0.23 -9.68 22.47
N LEU A 119 0.14 -10.79 23.12
CA LEU A 119 1.52 -11.26 23.13
C LEU A 119 1.97 -11.87 21.80
N GLU A 120 1.06 -12.58 21.12
CA GLU A 120 1.37 -13.24 19.85
C GLU A 120 1.60 -12.20 18.74
N ILE A 121 0.73 -11.18 18.67
CA ILE A 121 0.87 -10.06 17.74
C ILE A 121 2.19 -9.32 17.98
N GLN A 122 2.49 -8.99 19.24
CA GLN A 122 3.73 -8.30 19.60
C GLN A 122 4.95 -9.08 19.13
N LYS A 123 4.95 -10.41 19.31
CA LYS A 123 6.04 -11.28 18.88
C LYS A 123 6.18 -11.33 17.36
N GLU A 124 5.09 -11.44 16.62
CA GLU A 124 5.13 -11.45 15.15
C GLU A 124 5.57 -10.08 14.62
N MET A 125 5.06 -8.99 15.19
CA MET A 125 5.46 -7.62 14.86
C MET A 125 6.95 -7.39 15.11
N GLU A 126 7.46 -7.81 16.28
CA GLU A 126 8.88 -7.72 16.62
C GLU A 126 9.73 -8.57 15.68
N THR A 127 9.29 -9.79 15.37
CA THR A 127 9.99 -10.70 14.45
C THR A 127 10.12 -10.09 13.06
N PHE A 128 9.01 -9.58 12.50
CA PHE A 128 9.02 -8.96 11.18
C PHE A 128 9.84 -7.66 11.18
N THR A 129 9.65 -6.79 12.18
CA THR A 129 10.43 -5.55 12.31
C THR A 129 11.93 -5.84 12.38
N THR A 130 12.33 -6.80 13.21
CA THR A 130 13.73 -7.22 13.35
C THR A 130 14.28 -7.76 12.03
N LYS A 131 13.47 -8.51 11.26
CA LYS A 131 13.84 -9.01 9.95
C LYS A 131 14.13 -7.87 8.97
N ILE A 132 13.22 -6.89 8.89
CA ILE A 132 13.39 -5.70 8.04
C ILE A 132 14.63 -4.91 8.44
N VAL A 133 14.76 -4.57 9.72
CA VAL A 133 15.92 -3.84 10.26
C VAL A 133 17.22 -4.57 9.94
N ASN A 134 17.28 -5.88 10.13
CA ASN A 134 18.47 -6.66 9.82
C ASN A 134 18.81 -6.65 8.34
N LYS A 135 17.82 -6.66 7.43
CA LYS A 135 18.09 -6.52 5.99
C LYS A 135 18.67 -5.15 5.67
N VAL A 136 18.03 -4.08 6.15
CA VAL A 136 18.52 -2.71 6.00
C VAL A 136 19.96 -2.57 6.53
N LYS A 137 20.28 -3.17 7.68
CA LYS A 137 21.64 -3.16 8.27
C LYS A 137 22.66 -3.92 7.44
N VAL A 138 22.32 -5.13 6.98
CA VAL A 138 23.22 -5.98 6.17
C VAL A 138 23.57 -5.28 4.86
N ASP A 139 22.57 -4.65 4.23
CA ASP A 139 22.73 -3.89 2.99
C ASP A 139 23.24 -2.45 3.21
N LYS A 140 23.59 -2.09 4.47
CA LYS A 140 24.18 -0.80 4.87
C LYS A 140 23.35 0.43 4.45
N LEU A 141 22.03 0.30 4.48
CA LEU A 141 21.12 1.34 4.00
C LEU A 141 20.78 2.42 5.03
N PHE A 142 21.11 2.24 6.30
CA PHE A 142 21.02 3.34 7.28
C PHE A 142 22.13 4.36 7.03
N ALA A 143 21.81 5.65 7.18
CA ALA A 143 22.75 6.75 6.93
C ALA A 143 24.08 6.63 7.71
N PRO A 144 24.10 6.25 9.00
CA PRO A 144 25.35 5.98 9.71
C PRO A 144 26.23 4.87 9.10
N GLN A 145 25.67 4.01 8.25
CA GLN A 145 26.39 2.96 7.52
C GLN A 145 26.78 3.38 6.08
N GLY A 146 26.47 4.63 5.70
CA GLY A 146 26.68 5.17 4.35
C GLY A 146 25.46 5.12 3.44
N GLY A 147 24.30 4.66 3.92
CA GLY A 147 23.08 4.54 3.13
C GLY A 147 22.19 5.80 3.11
N PRO A 148 21.02 5.76 2.46
CA PRO A 148 20.14 6.91 2.34
C PRO A 148 19.20 7.09 3.55
N ILE A 149 18.95 6.05 4.35
CA ILE A 149 17.85 6.05 5.32
C ILE A 149 18.21 6.87 6.55
N ILE A 150 17.47 7.96 6.77
CA ILE A 150 17.69 8.93 7.85
C ILE A 150 16.64 8.85 8.96
N VAL A 151 15.46 8.28 8.70
CA VAL A 151 14.37 8.15 9.68
C VAL A 151 13.66 6.83 9.47
N ALA A 152 13.25 6.19 10.57
CA ALA A 152 12.39 5.01 10.53
C ALA A 152 11.15 5.19 11.40
N GLN A 153 9.96 4.83 10.90
CA GLN A 153 8.72 4.82 11.68
C GLN A 153 8.29 3.39 12.07
N ILE A 154 7.93 3.23 13.34
CA ILE A 154 7.17 2.09 13.87
C ILE A 154 5.74 2.54 14.15
N GLU A 155 4.77 1.65 13.92
CA GLU A 155 3.34 1.95 13.99
C GLU A 155 2.87 3.03 12.99
N ASN A 156 1.57 3.29 12.88
CA ASN A 156 1.01 4.35 12.05
C ASN A 156 -0.31 4.90 12.63
N GLU A 157 -0.34 6.19 12.93
CA GLU A 157 -1.54 6.91 13.42
C GLU A 157 -2.26 6.24 14.62
N TYR A 158 -1.57 5.42 15.40
CA TYR A 158 -2.17 4.67 16.50
C TYR A 158 -2.87 5.58 17.52
N GLY A 159 -2.43 6.84 17.65
CA GLY A 159 -3.07 7.85 18.49
C GLY A 159 -4.57 8.03 18.19
N ASN A 160 -5.00 7.89 16.93
CA ASN A 160 -6.39 8.09 16.50
C ASN A 160 -7.33 7.00 17.02
N ILE A 161 -6.81 5.78 17.25
CA ILE A 161 -7.59 4.62 17.70
C ILE A 161 -7.30 4.23 19.15
N MET A 162 -6.20 4.73 19.73
CA MET A 162 -5.70 4.33 21.06
C MET A 162 -6.77 4.45 22.14
N LYS A 163 -7.62 5.48 22.06
CA LYS A 163 -8.72 5.70 23.02
C LYS A 163 -9.64 4.48 23.13
N GLY A 164 -9.93 3.81 22.01
CA GLY A 164 -10.77 2.60 22.00
C GLY A 164 -10.17 1.41 22.75
N TYR A 165 -8.84 1.35 22.88
CA TYR A 165 -8.12 0.28 23.58
C TYR A 165 -7.79 0.61 25.04
N GLY A 166 -8.10 1.83 25.51
CA GLY A 166 -7.89 2.24 26.90
C GLY A 166 -6.44 2.06 27.39
N ALA A 167 -6.27 1.49 28.59
CA ALA A 167 -4.95 1.26 29.19
C ALA A 167 -4.08 0.28 28.40
N ALA A 168 -4.69 -0.70 27.71
CA ALA A 168 -3.95 -1.65 26.88
C ALA A 168 -3.31 -0.96 25.67
N GLY A 169 -4.01 0.02 25.07
CA GLY A 169 -3.45 0.81 23.96
C GLY A 169 -2.25 1.65 24.37
N LYS A 170 -2.25 2.21 25.58
CA LYS A 170 -1.08 2.93 26.12
C LYS A 170 0.12 2.01 26.35
N LYS A 171 -0.10 0.84 26.97
CA LYS A 171 0.95 -0.17 27.16
C LYS A 171 1.52 -0.65 25.83
N TYR A 172 0.67 -0.79 24.82
CA TYR A 172 1.07 -1.19 23.48
C TYR A 172 2.01 -0.18 22.81
N ILE A 173 1.65 1.11 22.81
CA ILE A 173 2.49 2.13 22.16
C ILE A 173 3.82 2.34 22.92
N GLU A 174 3.82 2.19 24.25
CA GLU A 174 5.04 2.16 25.07
C GLU A 174 5.94 0.96 24.72
N TRP A 175 5.34 -0.22 24.51
CA TRP A 175 6.07 -1.40 24.05
C TRP A 175 6.65 -1.18 22.64
N CYS A 176 5.89 -0.61 21.71
CA CYS A 176 6.37 -0.29 20.36
C CYS A 176 7.58 0.63 20.39
N ALA A 177 7.54 1.68 21.21
CA ALA A 177 8.67 2.61 21.38
C ALA A 177 9.91 1.90 21.94
N LYS A 178 9.74 1.03 22.95
CA LYS A 178 10.85 0.25 23.53
C LYS A 178 11.44 -0.74 22.51
N MET A 179 10.58 -1.44 21.77
CA MET A 179 10.99 -2.36 20.71
C MET A 179 11.77 -1.62 19.62
N ALA A 180 11.28 -0.46 19.16
CA ALA A 180 11.95 0.39 18.17
C ALA A 180 13.37 0.81 18.61
N VAL A 181 13.52 1.25 19.87
CA VAL A 181 14.83 1.63 20.42
C VAL A 181 15.76 0.41 20.53
N ALA A 182 15.23 -0.74 20.93
CA ALA A 182 16.00 -1.98 21.05
C ALA A 182 16.55 -2.48 19.70
N GLN A 183 15.93 -2.12 18.58
CA GLN A 183 16.45 -2.42 17.24
C GLN A 183 17.81 -1.76 16.97
N ASN A 184 18.21 -0.72 17.71
CA ASN A 184 19.51 -0.05 17.64
C ASN A 184 19.90 0.31 16.19
N ILE A 185 19.07 1.10 15.51
CA ILE A 185 19.24 1.48 14.10
C ILE A 185 20.07 2.76 13.90
N SER A 186 20.47 3.41 15.00
CA SER A 186 21.31 4.63 15.01
C SER A 186 20.77 5.82 14.20
N VAL A 187 19.50 5.76 13.79
CA VAL A 187 18.74 6.88 13.23
C VAL A 187 17.53 7.17 14.13
N PRO A 188 17.02 8.41 14.16
CA PRO A 188 15.85 8.74 14.98
C PRO A 188 14.61 7.90 14.60
N PRO A 189 13.90 7.30 15.58
CA PRO A 189 12.56 6.82 15.33
C PRO A 189 11.64 8.02 15.05
N MET A 190 10.67 7.85 14.15
CA MET A 190 9.78 8.95 13.77
C MET A 190 9.06 9.51 14.99
N ILE A 191 9.13 10.84 15.10
CA ILE A 191 8.58 11.64 16.18
C ILE A 191 7.06 11.74 15.95
N ASN A 192 6.27 12.01 16.99
CA ASN A 192 4.85 12.30 16.81
C ASN A 192 4.67 13.39 15.73
N THR A 193 4.15 13.03 14.56
CA THR A 193 4.00 13.90 13.40
C THR A 193 2.51 14.09 13.05
N CYS A 194 2.24 15.06 12.18
CA CYS A 194 0.89 15.38 11.74
C CYS A 194 0.61 14.82 10.35
N ASN A 195 -0.58 14.25 10.18
CA ASN A 195 -1.12 13.89 8.87
C ASN A 195 -2.45 14.62 8.68
N GLY A 196 -2.60 15.32 7.55
CA GLY A 196 -3.83 16.03 7.19
C GLY A 196 -3.60 17.04 6.08
N PHE A 197 -4.68 17.62 5.56
CA PHE A 197 -4.60 18.70 4.56
C PHE A 197 -3.93 19.97 5.11
N TYR A 198 -4.08 20.21 6.42
CA TYR A 198 -3.54 21.37 7.12
C TYR A 198 -2.95 20.91 8.46
N CYS A 199 -1.65 21.13 8.63
CA CYS A 199 -0.89 20.78 9.82
C CYS A 199 -0.19 22.00 10.46
N ASP A 200 -0.52 23.21 10.01
CA ASP A 200 0.03 24.50 10.47
C ASP A 200 -0.16 24.76 11.97
N ASN A 201 -1.16 24.12 12.58
CA ASN A 201 -1.46 24.26 14.02
C ASN A 201 -0.96 23.09 14.88
N PHE A 202 -0.34 22.08 14.28
CA PHE A 202 0.16 20.92 15.01
C PHE A 202 1.36 21.30 15.88
N LYS A 203 1.44 20.72 17.09
CA LYS A 203 2.61 20.85 17.97
C LYS A 203 3.05 19.49 18.49
N PRO A 204 4.34 19.14 18.41
CA PRO A 204 4.83 17.88 18.95
C PRO A 204 4.68 17.84 20.48
N ASN A 205 4.43 16.66 21.03
CA ASN A 205 4.14 16.45 22.46
C ASN A 205 5.33 16.74 23.41
N ASN A 206 6.51 17.09 22.88
CA ASN A 206 7.68 17.49 23.66
C ASN A 206 8.48 18.52 22.87
N LEU A 207 8.70 19.70 23.46
CA LEU A 207 9.37 20.85 22.85
C LEU A 207 10.85 20.62 22.49
N LYS A 208 11.48 19.54 22.97
CA LYS A 208 12.83 19.12 22.53
C LYS A 208 12.81 18.25 21.28
N LYS A 209 11.64 17.90 20.75
CA LYS A 209 11.47 17.07 19.55
C LYS A 209 11.06 17.96 18.38
N SER A 210 11.75 17.78 17.25
CA SER A 210 11.57 18.59 16.04
C SER A 210 10.12 18.58 15.58
N GLU A 211 9.57 19.77 15.36
CA GLU A 211 8.30 20.01 14.68
C GLU A 211 8.39 19.71 13.17
N ASN A 212 9.61 19.62 12.62
CA ASN A 212 9.89 19.89 11.20
C ASN A 212 10.42 18.70 10.39
N VAL A 213 10.31 17.45 10.90
CA VAL A 213 10.72 16.28 10.12
C VAL A 213 9.78 16.06 8.91
N ASP A 214 8.53 16.52 8.99
CA ASP A 214 7.48 16.30 7.98
C ASP A 214 6.84 17.64 7.49
N ARG A 215 7.58 18.75 7.45
CA ARG A 215 6.97 20.08 7.17
C ARG A 215 6.23 20.17 5.83
N GLU A 216 6.71 19.46 4.81
CA GLU A 216 6.08 19.39 3.49
C GLU A 216 6.23 17.95 2.97
N LEU A 217 5.27 17.12 3.35
CA LEU A 217 5.18 15.77 2.88
C LEU A 217 4.03 15.65 1.86
N ASP A 218 4.39 15.42 0.60
CA ASP A 218 3.44 15.14 -0.46
C ASP A 218 3.03 13.67 -0.38
N ARG A 219 1.90 13.45 0.29
CA ARG A 219 1.20 12.17 0.38
C ARG A 219 0.01 12.22 -0.58
N MET A 220 0.07 11.66 -1.78
CA MET A 220 1.19 10.97 -2.45
C MET A 220 1.94 11.90 -3.41
N TYR A 221 3.24 11.67 -3.63
CA TYR A 221 3.98 12.31 -4.72
C TYR A 221 3.86 11.53 -6.03
N HIS A 222 3.86 10.20 -5.90
CA HIS A 222 3.39 9.27 -6.92
C HIS A 222 2.53 8.21 -6.24
N GLY A 223 1.26 8.15 -6.61
CA GLY A 223 0.33 7.19 -6.03
C GLY A 223 0.38 5.81 -6.69
N GLY A 224 0.40 5.76 -8.02
CA GLY A 224 0.56 4.55 -8.83
C GLY A 224 -0.67 3.66 -8.90
N THR A 225 -0.46 2.36 -9.12
CA THR A 225 -1.51 1.34 -9.26
C THR A 225 -1.41 0.31 -8.14
N LYS A 226 -2.53 -0.30 -7.75
CA LYS A 226 -2.55 -1.44 -6.82
C LYS A 226 -2.70 -2.75 -7.61
N PRO A 227 -1.60 -3.47 -7.90
CA PRO A 227 -1.68 -4.70 -8.67
C PRO A 227 -2.17 -5.87 -7.81
N GLY A 228 -2.96 -6.76 -8.39
CA GLY A 228 -3.38 -7.97 -7.69
C GLY A 228 -4.74 -7.83 -7.03
N CYS A 229 -4.91 -8.57 -5.94
CA CYS A 229 -6.10 -8.53 -5.09
C CYS A 229 -5.76 -8.39 -3.60
N THR A 230 -4.47 -8.32 -3.25
CA THR A 230 -3.96 -8.26 -1.87
C THR A 230 -3.51 -6.86 -1.46
N SER A 231 -3.27 -5.96 -2.42
CA SER A 231 -2.81 -4.58 -2.21
C SER A 231 -3.89 -3.61 -1.72
N ASP A 232 -5.14 -4.07 -1.63
CA ASP A 232 -6.31 -3.20 -1.61
C ASP A 232 -6.99 -3.19 -0.25
N GLY A 233 -7.15 -1.99 0.30
CA GLY A 233 -8.12 -1.74 1.36
C GLY A 233 -9.55 -1.92 0.86
N LEU A 234 -10.49 -2.00 1.81
CA LEU A 234 -11.91 -2.22 1.57
C LEU A 234 -12.48 -1.18 0.56
N TYR A 235 -13.03 -1.67 -0.55
CA TYR A 235 -13.61 -0.86 -1.65
C TYR A 235 -12.69 0.20 -2.25
N ILE A 236 -11.38 0.09 -2.07
CA ILE A 236 -10.44 0.98 -2.76
C ILE A 236 -10.29 0.51 -4.22
N THR A 237 -10.34 1.48 -5.14
CA THR A 237 -10.10 1.28 -6.59
C THR A 237 -8.70 0.72 -6.86
N ALA A 238 -8.50 0.09 -8.03
CA ALA A 238 -7.17 -0.37 -8.44
C ALA A 238 -6.22 0.82 -8.69
N SER A 239 -6.72 1.88 -9.34
CA SER A 239 -5.99 3.14 -9.44
C SER A 239 -5.70 3.71 -8.06
N TYR A 240 -4.49 4.23 -7.86
CA TYR A 240 -4.13 5.00 -6.68
C TYR A 240 -3.49 6.32 -7.08
N ASP A 241 -3.92 6.92 -8.19
CA ASP A 241 -3.41 8.18 -8.74
C ASP A 241 -3.22 9.27 -7.68
N TYR A 242 -4.23 9.45 -6.82
CA TYR A 242 -4.23 10.37 -5.68
C TYR A 242 -4.26 11.86 -6.05
N ASP A 243 -4.47 12.22 -7.33
CA ASP A 243 -4.24 13.60 -7.82
C ASP A 243 -2.81 14.06 -7.50
N ALA A 244 -1.87 13.10 -7.56
CA ALA A 244 -0.49 13.29 -7.16
C ALA A 244 0.30 14.09 -8.23
N PRO A 245 1.37 14.80 -7.84
CA PRO A 245 2.27 15.48 -8.77
C PRO A 245 2.77 14.61 -9.94
N LEU A 246 2.97 13.32 -9.70
CA LEU A 246 3.16 12.31 -10.73
C LEU A 246 1.92 11.41 -10.79
N ASP A 247 1.26 11.38 -11.95
CA ASP A 247 0.04 10.59 -12.17
C ASP A 247 0.29 9.08 -11.97
N GLU A 248 -0.78 8.27 -12.06
CA GLU A 248 -0.70 6.81 -11.97
C GLU A 248 0.36 6.18 -12.90
N PHE A 249 0.64 6.79 -14.04
CA PHE A 249 1.59 6.32 -15.05
C PHE A 249 2.99 6.93 -14.91
N GLY A 250 3.19 7.82 -13.93
CA GLY A 250 4.45 8.50 -13.66
C GLY A 250 4.69 9.73 -14.53
N ASN A 251 3.70 10.24 -15.25
CA ASN A 251 3.83 11.49 -15.98
C ASN A 251 3.71 12.67 -15.02
N GLN A 252 4.47 13.73 -15.29
CA GLN A 252 4.31 15.00 -14.58
C GLN A 252 2.94 15.59 -14.91
N PHE A 253 2.24 16.02 -13.87
CA PHE A 253 0.85 16.44 -13.99
C PHE A 253 0.66 17.55 -15.03
N ALA A 254 -0.13 17.26 -16.06
CA ALA A 254 -0.79 18.24 -16.91
C ALA A 254 -2.29 18.12 -16.68
N LYS A 255 -2.79 18.60 -15.53
CA LYS A 255 -4.21 18.71 -15.13
C LYS A 255 -5.15 17.70 -15.83
N GLN A 256 -5.19 16.46 -15.36
CA GLN A 256 -6.29 15.54 -15.65
C GLN A 256 -6.90 15.07 -14.34
N ALA A 257 -8.15 15.45 -14.09
CA ALA A 257 -8.88 15.05 -12.90
C ALA A 257 -9.36 13.60 -13.05
N ASN A 258 -8.70 12.67 -12.37
CA ASN A 258 -9.21 11.31 -12.18
C ASN A 258 -9.92 11.23 -10.82
N GLY A 259 -11.22 10.93 -10.85
CA GLY A 259 -12.04 10.88 -9.65
C GLY A 259 -11.66 9.72 -8.73
N LEU A 260 -11.26 10.01 -7.48
CA LEU A 260 -11.11 9.02 -6.42
C LEU A 260 -12.43 8.92 -5.64
N GLN A 261 -13.18 7.84 -5.81
CA GLN A 261 -14.32 7.55 -4.93
C GLN A 261 -13.83 6.76 -3.71
N LEU A 262 -13.88 7.39 -2.54
CA LEU A 262 -13.78 6.70 -1.26
C LEU A 262 -15.19 6.46 -0.75
N VAL A 263 -15.58 5.20 -0.66
CA VAL A 263 -16.90 4.83 -0.12
C VAL A 263 -16.86 5.09 1.39
N ASN A 264 -17.68 6.03 1.87
CA ASN A 264 -17.82 6.35 3.28
C ASN A 264 -18.92 5.48 3.90
N GLY A 265 -18.56 4.66 4.89
CA GLY A 265 -19.48 3.80 5.61
C GLY A 265 -18.75 2.63 6.27
N ASP A 266 -19.08 2.35 7.53
CA ASP A 266 -18.48 1.23 8.28
C ASP A 266 -19.29 -0.07 8.19
N ASP A 267 -20.52 0.03 7.66
CA ASP A 267 -21.51 -1.04 7.63
C ASP A 267 -21.94 -1.31 6.19
N TYR A 268 -21.22 -2.22 5.54
CA TYR A 268 -21.59 -2.79 4.24
C TYR A 268 -22.32 -4.11 4.41
N SER A 269 -23.08 -4.27 5.50
CA SER A 269 -24.08 -5.32 5.56
C SER A 269 -25.12 -5.04 4.47
N PHE A 270 -25.41 -6.07 3.68
CA PHE A 270 -26.45 -6.01 2.67
C PHE A 270 -27.33 -7.23 2.81
N GLU A 271 -28.62 -7.02 2.62
CA GLU A 271 -29.56 -8.11 2.42
C GLU A 271 -29.67 -8.36 0.92
N PHE A 272 -29.61 -9.64 0.53
CA PHE A 272 -29.77 -10.04 -0.85
C PHE A 272 -31.02 -10.90 -0.98
N GLU A 273 -32.03 -10.34 -1.63
CA GLU A 273 -33.27 -11.04 -1.95
C GLU A 273 -33.40 -11.16 -3.47
N LYS A 274 -33.59 -12.38 -3.97
CA LYS A 274 -33.80 -12.64 -5.39
C LYS A 274 -34.79 -13.80 -5.58
N PRO A 275 -35.78 -13.66 -6.49
CA PRO A 275 -36.63 -14.78 -6.86
C PRO A 275 -35.80 -15.95 -7.40
N VAL A 276 -36.08 -17.16 -6.91
CA VAL A 276 -35.46 -18.40 -7.38
C VAL A 276 -36.55 -19.38 -7.83
N SER A 277 -36.25 -20.15 -8.87
CA SER A 277 -37.07 -21.28 -9.30
C SER A 277 -36.51 -22.56 -8.69
N LEU A 278 -37.38 -23.38 -8.11
CA LEU A 278 -37.03 -24.66 -7.50
C LEU A 278 -37.81 -25.77 -8.19
N GLU A 279 -37.15 -26.89 -8.45
CA GLU A 279 -37.76 -28.07 -9.05
C GLU A 279 -38.14 -29.10 -7.98
N PRO A 280 -39.11 -29.99 -8.22
CA PRO A 280 -39.36 -31.12 -7.33
C PRO A 280 -38.10 -31.98 -7.15
N GLY A 281 -37.73 -32.24 -5.89
CA GLY A 281 -36.56 -33.05 -5.54
C GLY A 281 -35.39 -32.23 -5.00
N ALA A 282 -34.18 -32.77 -5.15
CA ALA A 282 -32.97 -32.13 -4.64
C ALA A 282 -32.57 -30.92 -5.50
N ASN A 283 -32.43 -29.76 -4.87
CA ASN A 283 -31.97 -28.52 -5.52
C ASN A 283 -30.60 -28.14 -4.98
N THR A 284 -29.73 -27.61 -5.84
CA THR A 284 -28.43 -27.05 -5.43
C THR A 284 -28.51 -25.54 -5.42
N ILE A 285 -28.29 -24.95 -4.25
CA ILE A 285 -28.17 -23.50 -4.09
C ILE A 285 -26.69 -23.17 -3.90
N SER A 286 -26.14 -22.39 -4.83
CA SER A 286 -24.74 -21.95 -4.76
C SER A 286 -24.69 -20.44 -4.50
N LEU A 287 -24.03 -20.05 -3.42
CA LEU A 287 -23.83 -18.66 -3.04
C LEU A 287 -22.37 -18.28 -3.27
N LEU A 288 -22.14 -17.35 -4.20
CA LEU A 288 -20.81 -16.77 -4.40
C LEU A 288 -20.66 -15.54 -3.50
N SER A 289 -19.81 -15.64 -2.49
CA SER A 289 -19.40 -14.49 -1.69
C SER A 289 -18.05 -13.98 -2.20
N ALA A 290 -17.96 -12.68 -2.46
CA ALA A 290 -16.75 -12.04 -2.97
C ALA A 290 -16.33 -10.88 -2.05
N THR A 291 -15.10 -10.93 -1.56
CA THR A 291 -14.50 -9.87 -0.75
C THR A 291 -13.81 -8.84 -1.66
N ILE A 292 -14.09 -7.55 -1.45
CA ILE A 292 -13.55 -6.45 -2.26
C ILE A 292 -12.64 -5.59 -1.38
N GLY A 293 -11.42 -6.11 -1.19
CA GLY A 293 -10.48 -5.58 -0.19
C GLY A 293 -10.89 -5.90 1.24
N LEU A 294 -9.97 -5.72 2.17
CA LEU A 294 -10.20 -5.89 3.60
C LEU A 294 -10.16 -4.53 4.30
N PRO A 295 -10.92 -4.34 5.41
CA PRO A 295 -10.77 -3.15 6.23
C PRO A 295 -9.29 -2.96 6.60
N ASN A 296 -8.82 -1.72 6.59
CA ASN A 296 -7.40 -1.38 6.77
C ASN A 296 -7.18 -0.25 7.79
N TYR A 297 -8.25 0.25 8.42
CA TYR A 297 -8.19 1.32 9.42
C TYR A 297 -9.41 1.27 10.35
N GLY A 298 -9.27 1.82 11.55
CA GLY A 298 -10.35 1.98 12.52
C GLY A 298 -10.21 1.06 13.74
N PHE A 299 -10.98 1.34 14.79
CA PHE A 299 -10.98 0.52 16.00
C PHE A 299 -11.48 -0.91 15.70
N LYS A 300 -10.66 -1.94 16.01
CA LYS A 300 -10.97 -3.36 15.78
C LYS A 300 -11.39 -3.69 14.34
N TYR A 301 -10.84 -2.97 13.36
CA TYR A 301 -11.16 -3.16 11.94
C TYR A 301 -10.90 -4.61 11.46
N ASP A 302 -9.92 -5.29 12.05
CA ASP A 302 -9.54 -6.67 11.77
C ASP A 302 -10.55 -7.72 12.24
N MET A 303 -11.40 -7.34 13.21
CA MET A 303 -12.46 -8.17 13.75
C MET A 303 -13.73 -8.09 12.91
N LYS A 304 -13.78 -7.20 11.91
CA LYS A 304 -14.90 -7.12 10.99
C LYS A 304 -14.97 -8.44 10.18
N PRO A 305 -16.11 -9.14 10.21
CA PRO A 305 -16.29 -10.37 9.47
C PRO A 305 -16.35 -10.10 7.95
N THR A 306 -16.10 -11.13 7.16
CA THR A 306 -16.35 -11.15 5.71
C THR A 306 -17.10 -12.43 5.36
N GLY A 307 -17.85 -12.40 4.26
CA GLY A 307 -18.66 -13.54 3.85
C GLY A 307 -20.11 -13.46 4.35
N LEU A 308 -20.78 -14.61 4.36
CA LEU A 308 -22.15 -14.76 4.85
C LEU A 308 -22.13 -14.86 6.38
N VAL A 309 -22.14 -13.72 7.08
CA VAL A 309 -22.01 -13.65 8.54
C VAL A 309 -23.13 -12.80 9.13
N GLY A 310 -23.71 -13.26 10.26
CA GLY A 310 -24.64 -12.48 11.07
C GLY A 310 -26.12 -12.55 10.64
N GLY A 311 -26.44 -13.16 9.50
CA GLY A 311 -27.81 -13.28 8.98
C GLY A 311 -28.22 -14.72 8.65
N ALA A 312 -29.53 -14.97 8.59
CA ALA A 312 -30.08 -16.25 8.16
C ALA A 312 -30.17 -16.30 6.63
N VAL A 313 -29.88 -17.46 6.03
CA VAL A 313 -30.18 -17.74 4.63
C VAL A 313 -31.56 -18.39 4.60
N LEU A 314 -32.50 -17.76 3.90
CA LEU A 314 -33.92 -18.13 3.94
C LEU A 314 -34.45 -18.39 2.52
N LEU A 315 -35.38 -19.34 2.42
CA LEU A 315 -36.33 -19.39 1.31
C LEU A 315 -37.65 -18.78 1.80
N ILE A 316 -38.15 -17.80 1.06
CA ILE A 316 -39.39 -17.09 1.38
C ILE A 316 -40.37 -17.40 0.26
N ASN A 317 -41.52 -17.98 0.61
CA ASN A 317 -42.58 -18.22 -0.37
C ASN A 317 -43.45 -16.95 -0.59
N PRO A 318 -44.31 -16.90 -1.62
CA PRO A 318 -45.19 -15.74 -1.85
C PRO A 318 -46.15 -15.42 -0.70
N ALA A 319 -46.45 -16.41 0.17
CA ALA A 319 -47.26 -16.23 1.37
C ALA A 319 -46.44 -15.76 2.60
N LYS A 320 -45.16 -15.42 2.42
CA LYS A 320 -44.20 -15.01 3.46
C LYS A 320 -43.85 -16.09 4.50
N ASN A 321 -44.12 -17.35 4.20
CA ASN A 321 -43.58 -18.46 4.99
C ASN A 321 -42.09 -18.59 4.70
N MET A 322 -41.30 -18.78 5.77
CA MET A 322 -39.85 -18.83 5.70
C MET A 322 -39.33 -20.22 6.04
N ILE A 323 -38.40 -20.72 5.22
CA ILE A 323 -37.61 -21.92 5.50
C ILE A 323 -36.17 -21.50 5.72
N GLY A 324 -35.63 -21.78 6.91
CA GLY A 324 -34.24 -21.49 7.23
C GLY A 324 -33.28 -22.52 6.65
N LEU A 325 -32.30 -22.06 5.87
CA LEU A 325 -31.24 -22.89 5.30
C LEU A 325 -29.93 -22.85 6.10
N THR A 326 -29.75 -21.85 6.97
CA THR A 326 -28.55 -21.72 7.81
C THR A 326 -28.20 -22.98 8.62
N PRO A 327 -29.16 -23.72 9.25
CA PRO A 327 -28.84 -24.91 10.05
C PRO A 327 -28.40 -26.13 9.24
N ASN A 328 -28.53 -26.10 7.92
CA ASN A 328 -28.20 -27.24 7.05
C ASN A 328 -26.68 -27.46 6.93
N THR A 329 -26.29 -28.59 6.35
CA THR A 329 -24.88 -28.84 6.00
C THR A 329 -24.44 -27.96 4.82
N TRP A 330 -23.33 -27.24 5.00
CA TRP A 330 -22.73 -26.38 3.99
C TRP A 330 -21.47 -27.01 3.39
N SER A 331 -21.34 -26.90 2.07
CA SER A 331 -20.10 -27.20 1.35
C SER A 331 -19.43 -25.90 0.93
N TYR A 332 -18.09 -25.83 1.03
CA TYR A 332 -17.32 -24.63 0.73
C TYR A 332 -16.30 -24.90 -0.38
N GLY A 333 -16.30 -24.04 -1.38
CA GLY A 333 -15.25 -23.94 -2.40
C GLY A 333 -14.53 -22.61 -2.28
N VAL A 334 -13.20 -22.62 -2.25
CA VAL A 334 -12.38 -21.40 -2.21
C VAL A 334 -11.89 -21.11 -3.63
N GLY A 335 -12.03 -19.85 -4.06
CA GLY A 335 -11.54 -19.38 -5.36
C GLY A 335 -12.38 -19.85 -6.56
N LEU A 336 -11.91 -19.50 -7.76
CA LEU A 336 -12.55 -19.86 -9.02
C LEU A 336 -11.74 -20.95 -9.73
N ASP A 337 -12.42 -21.92 -10.35
CA ASP A 337 -11.75 -23.04 -11.04
C ASP A 337 -10.81 -22.56 -12.17
N GLY A 338 -11.21 -21.49 -12.86
CA GLY A 338 -10.40 -20.80 -13.86
C GLY A 338 -9.06 -20.29 -13.32
N GLU A 339 -9.00 -19.88 -12.06
CA GLU A 339 -7.78 -19.38 -11.41
C GLU A 339 -6.95 -20.52 -10.81
N LEU A 340 -7.60 -21.41 -10.04
CA LEU A 340 -6.90 -22.40 -9.21
C LEU A 340 -6.47 -23.64 -10.01
N SER A 341 -7.43 -24.33 -10.62
CA SER A 341 -7.17 -25.60 -11.31
C SER A 341 -6.69 -25.36 -12.73
N GLN A 342 -7.36 -24.45 -13.44
CA GLN A 342 -7.11 -24.24 -14.86
C GLN A 342 -6.00 -23.21 -15.13
N ARG A 343 -5.74 -22.29 -14.19
CA ARG A 343 -4.74 -21.22 -14.32
C ARG A 343 -4.87 -20.43 -15.63
N LEU A 344 -6.09 -20.10 -16.06
CA LEU A 344 -6.40 -19.51 -17.38
C LEU A 344 -5.75 -18.14 -17.61
N PHE A 345 -5.34 -17.45 -16.55
CA PHE A 345 -4.56 -16.22 -16.63
C PHE A 345 -3.11 -16.43 -17.10
N ASP A 346 -2.55 -17.63 -16.91
CA ASP A 346 -1.17 -17.98 -17.27
C ASP A 346 -1.07 -18.31 -18.77
N PRO A 347 -0.25 -17.59 -19.56
CA PRO A 347 -0.01 -17.92 -20.97
C PRO A 347 0.50 -19.34 -21.20
N LYS A 348 1.11 -19.96 -20.18
CA LYS A 348 1.65 -21.32 -20.20
C LYS A 348 0.66 -22.36 -19.67
N SER A 349 -0.58 -21.99 -19.37
CA SER A 349 -1.58 -22.95 -18.89
C SER A 349 -1.83 -24.06 -19.93
N PRO A 350 -1.82 -25.35 -19.52
CA PRO A 350 -2.18 -26.46 -20.40
C PRO A 350 -3.65 -26.40 -20.83
N ASN A 351 -4.48 -25.64 -20.11
CA ASN A 351 -5.90 -25.45 -20.39
C ASN A 351 -6.17 -24.22 -21.29
N GLY A 352 -5.13 -23.58 -21.83
CA GLY A 352 -5.29 -22.40 -22.70
C GLY A 352 -6.10 -22.65 -23.98
N ASN A 353 -6.29 -23.90 -24.39
CA ASN A 353 -7.06 -24.26 -25.59
C ASN A 353 -8.58 -24.16 -25.41
N VAL A 354 -9.07 -23.87 -24.19
CA VAL A 354 -10.51 -23.64 -23.95
C VAL A 354 -11.03 -22.35 -24.59
N PHE A 355 -10.13 -21.40 -24.91
CA PHE A 355 -10.49 -20.16 -25.58
C PHE A 355 -10.79 -20.40 -27.06
N LYS A 356 -11.98 -19.96 -27.50
CA LYS A 356 -12.42 -20.06 -28.89
C LYS A 356 -12.54 -18.67 -29.50
N ALA A 357 -12.00 -18.49 -30.71
CA ALA A 357 -12.22 -17.28 -31.50
C ALA A 357 -13.61 -17.30 -32.15
N GLY A 358 -14.18 -16.11 -32.40
CA GLY A 358 -15.48 -15.96 -33.05
C GLY A 358 -16.45 -15.10 -32.24
N GLN A 359 -17.74 -15.45 -32.26
CA GLN A 359 -18.77 -14.72 -31.54
C GLN A 359 -18.54 -14.83 -30.02
N VAL A 360 -18.18 -13.72 -29.41
CA VAL A 360 -17.90 -13.62 -27.98
C VAL A 360 -19.23 -13.53 -27.21
N PRO A 361 -19.47 -14.38 -26.20
CA PRO A 361 -20.68 -14.28 -25.38
C PRO A 361 -20.76 -12.92 -24.68
N THR A 362 -21.94 -12.31 -24.64
CA THR A 362 -22.20 -11.07 -23.88
C THR A 362 -23.20 -11.35 -22.76
N GLY A 363 -23.20 -10.51 -21.72
CA GLY A 363 -24.15 -10.61 -20.60
C GLY A 363 -24.03 -11.89 -19.76
N ARG A 364 -22.93 -12.65 -19.88
CA ARG A 364 -22.71 -13.87 -19.10
C ARG A 364 -21.86 -13.59 -17.86
N PRO A 365 -22.35 -13.92 -16.65
CA PRO A 365 -21.52 -13.88 -15.45
C PRO A 365 -20.48 -15.00 -15.48
N MET A 366 -19.39 -14.83 -14.72
CA MET A 366 -18.36 -15.85 -14.50
C MET A 366 -17.72 -16.38 -15.79
N PHE A 367 -17.38 -15.48 -16.72
CA PHE A 367 -16.79 -15.82 -18.01
C PHE A 367 -15.37 -15.28 -18.16
N TRP A 368 -14.50 -16.05 -18.82
CA TRP A 368 -13.12 -15.65 -19.12
C TRP A 368 -13.01 -15.17 -20.56
N TYR A 369 -12.39 -14.01 -20.76
CA TYR A 369 -12.04 -13.47 -22.06
C TYR A 369 -10.53 -13.43 -22.22
N LYS A 370 -10.06 -13.61 -23.45
CA LYS A 370 -8.63 -13.54 -23.80
C LYS A 370 -8.47 -12.80 -25.12
N ALA A 371 -7.52 -11.87 -25.15
CA ALA A 371 -7.12 -11.14 -26.35
C ALA A 371 -5.59 -11.12 -26.45
N ALA A 372 -5.07 -11.07 -27.68
CA ALA A 372 -3.66 -10.79 -27.95
C ALA A 372 -3.51 -9.30 -28.29
N MET A 373 -2.50 -8.65 -27.72
CA MET A 373 -2.20 -7.24 -27.94
C MET A 373 -0.79 -7.08 -28.52
N GLY A 374 -0.49 -5.88 -29.05
CA GLY A 374 0.85 -5.52 -29.54
C GLY A 374 1.85 -5.30 -28.41
N THR A 375 3.04 -4.79 -28.76
CA THR A 375 4.17 -4.59 -27.84
C THR A 375 4.29 -3.17 -27.28
N GLU A 376 3.50 -2.23 -27.78
CA GLU A 376 3.50 -0.84 -27.31
C GLU A 376 2.87 -0.72 -25.92
N PRO A 377 3.25 0.30 -25.12
CA PRO A 377 2.56 0.62 -23.88
C PRO A 377 1.06 0.89 -24.14
N VAL A 378 0.20 0.19 -23.40
CA VAL A 378 -1.25 0.29 -23.55
C VAL A 378 -1.92 0.43 -22.19
N VAL A 379 -3.01 1.20 -22.16
CA VAL A 379 -4.00 1.13 -21.08
C VAL A 379 -5.13 0.23 -21.57
N VAL A 380 -5.58 -0.68 -20.71
CA VAL A 380 -6.71 -1.55 -21.04
C VAL A 380 -8.00 -0.81 -20.69
N ASP A 381 -8.72 -0.33 -21.70
CA ASP A 381 -10.07 0.19 -21.52
C ASP A 381 -11.03 -0.97 -21.26
N LEU A 382 -11.62 -0.97 -20.07
CA LEU A 382 -12.57 -2.00 -19.62
C LEU A 382 -14.00 -1.47 -19.59
N LEU A 383 -14.26 -0.27 -20.11
CA LEU A 383 -15.62 0.25 -20.28
C LEU A 383 -16.47 -0.73 -21.10
N GLY A 384 -17.73 -0.91 -20.69
CA GLY A 384 -18.62 -1.93 -21.23
C GLY A 384 -18.52 -3.30 -20.54
N MET A 385 -17.51 -3.53 -19.70
CA MET A 385 -17.44 -4.70 -18.82
C MET A 385 -18.25 -4.47 -17.52
N GLY A 386 -18.50 -5.53 -16.76
CA GLY A 386 -19.18 -5.45 -15.47
C GLY A 386 -18.21 -5.23 -14.29
N LYS A 387 -17.71 -6.35 -13.75
CA LYS A 387 -16.76 -6.43 -12.65
C LYS A 387 -15.88 -7.64 -12.85
N GLY A 388 -14.61 -7.55 -12.48
CA GLY A 388 -13.71 -8.70 -12.56
C GLY A 388 -12.28 -8.36 -12.19
N HIS A 389 -11.38 -9.17 -12.73
CA HIS A 389 -9.93 -9.09 -12.55
C HIS A 389 -9.29 -9.27 -13.92
N ALA A 390 -8.29 -8.45 -14.24
CA ALA A 390 -7.57 -8.54 -15.49
C ALA A 390 -6.10 -8.94 -15.29
N TRP A 391 -5.55 -9.62 -16.29
CA TRP A 391 -4.16 -10.07 -16.33
C TRP A 391 -3.54 -9.76 -17.69
N VAL A 392 -2.26 -9.40 -17.68
CA VAL A 392 -1.43 -9.23 -18.87
C VAL A 392 -0.23 -10.17 -18.73
N ASN A 393 -0.08 -11.10 -19.67
CA ASN A 393 1.02 -12.07 -19.68
C ASN A 393 1.20 -12.82 -18.34
N GLY A 394 0.09 -13.24 -17.72
CA GLY A 394 0.11 -13.95 -16.44
C GLY A 394 0.29 -13.07 -15.21
N LYS A 395 0.55 -11.77 -15.38
CA LYS A 395 0.65 -10.80 -14.30
C LYS A 395 -0.69 -10.10 -14.13
N SER A 396 -1.22 -10.13 -12.91
CA SER A 396 -2.43 -9.39 -12.59
C SER A 396 -2.18 -7.88 -12.73
N ILE A 397 -3.09 -7.18 -13.41
CA ILE A 397 -3.12 -5.71 -13.45
C ILE A 397 -4.18 -5.12 -12.50
N GLY A 398 -4.81 -5.98 -11.68
CA GLY A 398 -5.75 -5.57 -10.64
C GLY A 398 -7.21 -5.81 -11.00
N ARG A 399 -8.08 -5.39 -10.07
CA ARG A 399 -9.54 -5.51 -10.19
C ARG A 399 -10.10 -4.39 -11.05
N TYR A 400 -11.15 -4.67 -11.80
CA TYR A 400 -11.94 -3.67 -12.52
C TYR A 400 -13.40 -3.74 -12.10
N TRP A 401 -14.06 -2.58 -12.04
CA TRP A 401 -15.50 -2.49 -11.77
C TRP A 401 -16.14 -1.24 -12.39
N PRO A 402 -16.08 -1.07 -13.73
CA PRO A 402 -16.64 0.09 -14.42
C PRO A 402 -18.17 0.16 -14.35
N ALA A 403 -18.86 -0.94 -14.03
CA ALA A 403 -20.30 -0.90 -13.76
C ALA A 403 -20.68 -0.20 -12.44
N GLN A 404 -19.73 -0.01 -11.51
CA GLN A 404 -19.95 0.81 -10.33
C GLN A 404 -19.75 2.28 -10.72
N ILE A 405 -20.85 2.96 -11.00
CA ILE A 405 -20.82 4.36 -11.44
C ILE A 405 -20.58 5.27 -10.23
N ALA A 406 -19.63 6.20 -10.37
CA ALA A 406 -19.34 7.19 -9.35
C ALA A 406 -20.56 8.10 -9.12
N ASP A 407 -20.84 8.39 -7.85
CA ASP A 407 -21.98 9.24 -7.49
C ASP A 407 -21.67 10.71 -7.82
N SER A 408 -22.38 11.24 -8.81
CA SER A 408 -22.28 12.63 -9.26
C SER A 408 -22.58 13.67 -8.17
N LYS A 409 -23.26 13.29 -7.08
CA LYS A 409 -23.59 14.18 -5.95
C LYS A 409 -22.35 14.82 -5.33
N TYR A 410 -21.20 14.14 -5.39
CA TYR A 410 -19.94 14.62 -4.81
C TYR A 410 -19.07 15.39 -5.81
N CYS A 411 -19.54 15.58 -7.05
CA CYS A 411 -18.83 16.30 -8.09
C CYS A 411 -19.49 17.67 -8.32
N SER A 412 -19.01 18.68 -7.61
CA SER A 412 -19.33 20.08 -7.95
C SER A 412 -18.55 20.50 -9.18
N ASN A 413 -19.22 21.15 -10.15
CA ASN A 413 -18.55 21.79 -11.30
C ASN A 413 -17.71 23.02 -10.89
N ILE A 414 -17.78 23.42 -9.62
CA ILE A 414 -17.08 24.58 -9.07
C ILE A 414 -16.36 24.15 -7.79
N CYS A 415 -15.04 24.27 -7.80
CA CYS A 415 -14.20 24.25 -6.61
C CYS A 415 -13.32 25.51 -6.59
N ASP A 416 -13.02 26.03 -5.41
CA ASP A 416 -12.22 27.25 -5.24
C ASP A 416 -11.04 26.98 -4.30
N TYR A 417 -9.84 27.13 -4.84
CA TYR A 417 -8.58 26.88 -4.13
C TYR A 417 -8.34 27.83 -2.94
N ARG A 418 -9.07 28.95 -2.84
CA ARG A 418 -8.83 30.00 -1.84
C ARG A 418 -9.31 29.65 -0.43
N SER A 419 -10.11 28.60 -0.27
CA SER A 419 -10.74 28.23 1.01
C SER A 419 -10.18 26.93 1.57
N HIS A 420 -10.44 26.66 2.86
CA HIS A 420 -10.05 25.39 3.48
C HIS A 420 -10.66 24.22 2.72
N TYR A 421 -9.80 23.35 2.22
CA TYR A 421 -10.17 22.11 1.57
C TYR A 421 -10.95 21.22 2.54
N LYS A 422 -12.06 20.65 2.06
CA LYS A 422 -12.88 19.67 2.76
C LYS A 422 -13.13 18.50 1.82
N LYS A 423 -13.03 17.30 2.37
CA LYS A 423 -13.30 16.05 1.67
C LYS A 423 -14.79 15.73 1.62
#